data_AF-A0A507FC70-F1
#
_entry.id   AF-A0A507FC70-F1
#
_cell.length_a   1.000
_cell.length_b   1.000
_cell.length_c   1.000
_cell.angle_alpha   90.00
_cell.angle_beta   90.00
_cell.angle_gamma   90.00
#
_symmetry.space_group_name_H-M   'P 1'
#
loop_
_entity.id
_entity.type
_entity.pdbx_description
1 polymer ?
#
loop_
_entity_poly.entity_id
_entity_poly.type
_entity_poly.pdbx_seq_one_letter_code
_entity_poly.pdbx_strand_id
1 'polypeptide(L)' 'MTEGVPKDQLENVLREKLAATHVDAQDKSDGCGQNFEVVVVSAAFEGKNLLARHR' A
#
# COMPACT_ATOMS: atom_id res chain seq x y z
N MET A 1 0.37 -4.65 -23.29
CA MET A 1 1.41 -5.03 -22.30
C MET A 1 1.03 -4.32 -21.03
N THR A 2 0.41 -5.01 -20.09
CA THR A 2 0.01 -4.44 -18.79
C THR A 2 1.17 -4.67 -17.83
N GLU A 3 2.08 -3.71 -17.78
CA GLU A 3 3.18 -3.72 -16.82
C GLU A 3 2.59 -3.43 -15.44
N GLY A 4 2.71 -4.41 -14.53
CA GLY A 4 2.24 -4.30 -13.15
C GLY A 4 2.95 -3.19 -12.38
N VAL A 5 2.29 -2.66 -11.35
CA VAL A 5 2.82 -1.54 -10.57
C VAL A 5 4.04 -2.01 -9.75
N PRO A 6 5.21 -1.36 -9.87
CA PRO A 6 6.38 -1.75 -9.07
C PRO A 6 6.13 -1.43 -7.58
N LYS A 7 6.47 -2.39 -6.71
CA LYS A 7 6.31 -2.30 -5.25
C LYS A 7 6.89 -1.01 -4.67
N ASP A 8 8.06 -0.60 -5.13
CA ASP A 8 8.77 0.60 -4.65
C ASP A 8 7.97 1.88 -4.92
N GLN A 9 7.26 1.94 -6.05
CA GLN A 9 6.43 3.09 -6.38
C GLN A 9 5.16 3.11 -5.51
N LEU A 10 4.60 1.94 -5.22
CA LEU A 10 3.46 1.80 -4.31
C LEU A 10 3.84 2.22 -2.88
N GLU A 11 4.99 1.75 -2.40
CA GLU A 11 5.52 2.07 -1.07
C GLU A 11 5.78 3.57 -0.90
N ASN A 12 6.41 4.22 -1.87
CA ASN A 12 6.65 5.67 -1.82
C ASN A 12 5.36 6.47 -1.80
N VAL A 13 4.39 6.16 -2.68
CA VAL A 13 3.11 6.86 -2.72
C VAL A 13 2.34 6.70 -1.41
N LEU A 14 2.35 5.50 -0.82
CA LEU A 14 1.70 5.24 0.46
C LEU A 14 2.42 5.96 1.61
N ARG A 15 3.76 5.98 1.62
CA ARG A 15 4.54 6.76 2.60
C ARG A 15 4.24 8.24 2.51
N GLU A 16 4.24 8.82 1.31
CA GLU A 16 4.00 10.25 1.13
C GLU A 16 2.55 10.66 1.43
N LYS A 17 1.56 9.91 0.91
CA LYS A 17 0.14 10.27 1.09
C LYS A 17 -0.39 10.00 2.49
N LEU A 18 0.08 8.92 3.13
CA LEU A 18 -0.45 8.47 4.42
C LEU A 18 0.53 8.71 5.57
N ALA A 19 1.68 9.35 5.33
CA ALA A 19 2.76 9.52 6.30
C ALA A 19 3.12 8.20 6.99
N ALA A 20 3.14 7.11 6.22
CA ALA A 20 3.34 5.77 6.77
C ALA A 20 4.77 5.58 7.27
N THR A 21 4.89 5.09 8.51
CA THR A 21 6.17 4.83 9.17
C THR A 21 6.73 3.47 8.76
N HIS A 22 5.85 2.51 8.48
CA HIS A 22 6.20 1.21 7.95
C HIS A 22 5.27 0.87 6.79
N VAL A 23 5.86 0.45 5.67
CA VAL A 23 5.13 -0.06 4.50
C VAL A 23 5.83 -1.34 4.09
N ASP A 24 5.07 -2.40 3.92
CA ASP A 24 5.54 -3.69 3.41
C ASP A 24 4.58 -4.12 2.30
N ALA A 25 5.08 -4.24 1.07
CA ALA A 25 4.29 -4.60 -0.09
C ALA A 25 4.69 -6.00 -0.60
N GLN A 26 3.74 -6.92 -0.58
CA GLN A 26 3.93 -8.31 -0.97
C GLN A 26 3.06 -8.64 -2.20
N ASP A 27 3.70 -8.97 -3.31
CA ASP A 27 2.99 -9.40 -4.52
C ASP A 27 2.42 -10.80 -4.29
N LYS A 28 1.09 -10.92 -4.31
CA LYS A 28 0.38 -12.19 -4.17
C LYS A 28 -0.23 -12.65 -5.51
N SER A 29 0.16 -12.01 -6.61
CA SER A 29 -0.41 -12.17 -7.94
C SER A 29 0.46 -12.98 -8.89
N ASP A 30 1.31 -13.87 -8.36
CA ASP A 30 2.21 -14.73 -9.16
C ASP A 30 3.01 -13.93 -10.22
N GLY A 31 3.39 -12.69 -9.91
CA GLY A 31 4.19 -11.84 -10.80
C GLY A 31 3.40 -11.10 -11.88
N CYS A 32 2.06 -11.07 -11.79
CA CYS A 32 1.24 -10.24 -12.69
C CYS A 32 1.18 -8.77 -12.26
N GLY A 33 1.53 -8.46 -11.02
CA GLY A 33 1.47 -7.11 -10.45
C GLY A 33 0.06 -6.51 -10.48
N GLN A 34 -0.96 -7.37 -10.31
CA GLN A 34 -2.37 -6.99 -10.26
C GLN A 34 -2.96 -7.10 -8.85
N ASN A 35 -2.32 -7.86 -7.97
CA ASN A 35 -2.78 -8.08 -6.60
C ASN A 35 -1.60 -8.00 -5.62
N PHE A 36 -1.60 -6.96 -4.79
CA PHE A 36 -0.57 -6.71 -3.80
C PHE A 36 -1.22 -6.69 -2.42
N GLU A 37 -0.65 -7.48 -1.52
CA GLU A 37 -0.97 -7.42 -0.11
C GLU A 37 -0.03 -6.39 0.51
N VAL A 38 -0.57 -5.28 1.02
CA VAL A 38 0.23 -4.18 1.56
C VAL A 38 -0.09 -3.95 3.02
N VAL A 39 0.94 -4.01 3.86
CA VAL A 39 0.86 -3.70 5.29
C VAL A 39 1.38 -2.28 5.48
N VAL A 40 0.47 -1.36 5.80
CA VAL A 40 0.80 0.05 6.05
C VAL A 40 0.57 0.37 7.52
N VAL A 41 1.61 0.80 8.22
CA VAL A 41 1.55 1.32 9.59
C VAL A 41 1.76 2.82 9.53
N SER A 42 0.72 3.57 9.92
CA SER A 42 0.76 5.03 10.03
C SER A 42 -0.06 5.47 11.23
N ALA A 43 0.45 6.46 11.98
CA ALA A 43 -0.31 7.17 12.99
C ALA A 43 -1.53 7.92 12.37
N ALA A 44 -1.53 8.19 11.06
CA ALA A 44 -2.66 8.79 10.35
C ALA A 44 -3.91 7.89 10.28
N PHE A 45 -3.76 6.59 10.61
CA PHE A 45 -4.87 5.65 10.76
C PHE A 45 -5.35 5.51 12.20
N GLU A 46 -4.58 6.03 13.16
CA GLU A 46 -4.97 6.04 14.56
C GLU A 46 -6.17 6.99 14.73
N GLY A 47 -7.33 6.45 15.10
CA GLY A 47 -8.57 7.20 15.25
C GLY A 47 -9.44 7.35 13.99
N LYS A 48 -9.03 6.81 12.83
CA LYS A 48 -9.90 6.74 11.65
C LYS A 48 -10.70 5.44 11.63
N ASN A 49 -12.02 5.55 11.45
CA ASN A 49 -12.90 4.40 11.28
C ASN A 49 -12.44 3.55 10.09
N LEU A 50 -12.59 2.23 10.20
CA LEU A 50 -12.17 1.22 9.20
C LEU A 50 -12.58 1.57 7.76
N LEU A 51 -13.76 2.17 7.59
CA LEU A 51 -14.29 2.63 6.30
C LEU A 51 -13.48 3.78 5.68
N ALA A 52 -12.97 4.69 6.49
CA ALA A 52 -12.12 5.81 6.06
C ALA A 52 -10.66 5.38 5.83
N ARG A 53 -10.28 4.19 6.29
CA ARG A 53 -8.98 3.57 6.01
C ARG A 53 -8.94 2.89 4.64
N HIS A 54 -10.09 2.47 4.14
CA HIS A 54 -10.24 1.68 2.91
C HIS A 54 -10.62 2.53 1.67
N ARG A 55 -10.91 3.82 1.86
CA ARG A 55 -11.18 4.81 0.80
C ARG A 55 -9.95 5.67 0.59
#